data_AF-A0A3N5LC50-F1
#
_entry.id   AF-A0A3N5LC50-F1
#
_cell.length_a   1.000
_cell.length_b   1.000
_cell.length_c   1.000
_cell.angle_alpha   90.00
_cell.angle_beta   90.00
_cell.angle_gamma   90.00
#
_symmetry.space_group_name_H-M   'P 1'
#
loop_
_entity.id
_entity.type
_entity.pdbx_description
1 polymer ?
#
loop_
_entity_poly.entity_id
_entity_poly.type
_entity_poly.pdbx_seq_one_letter_code
_entity_poly.pdbx_strand_id
1 'polypeptide(L)'
;NAEAGLRLGYSIAMQAYQPGANNRIILCSDGVANVGQTGPDAILAEVRGYVDEGIRLTAVGFGMGNFNDVLMEQLADDGDGNYAYVDSIDEAGKLFGEDLTSTLQVIALDAKVQVDFNPDVVTRYRLIGYENRDVADQDFRNNAVDAGEIGAGHSSTALYAVQFKPGGQGRIATVQVRWQDPQTYQVTEINGNFNTWDLAASFDSASTRYQLSVVVAEYAEVLRHSYWAGDVSLGQVAWQASRLAAALPEDADVSEFAGLTFRASQIEQSNP
;
A
#
# COMPACT_ATOMS: atom_id res chain seq x y z
N ASN A 1 -20.12 -19.09 -6.22
CA ASN A 1 -19.68 -19.44 -4.85
C ASN A 1 -18.16 -19.39 -4.88
N ALA A 2 -17.56 -18.38 -4.26
CA ALA A 2 -16.11 -18.15 -4.31
C ALA A 2 -15.34 -19.24 -3.56
N GLU A 3 -15.85 -19.71 -2.43
CA GLU A 3 -15.28 -20.79 -1.61
C GLU A 3 -15.05 -22.07 -2.42
N ALA A 4 -16.10 -22.56 -3.09
CA ALA A 4 -15.99 -23.78 -3.88
C ALA A 4 -15.01 -23.65 -5.06
N GLY A 5 -14.95 -22.46 -5.68
CA GLY A 5 -13.99 -22.16 -6.74
C GLY A 5 -12.56 -22.14 -6.22
N LEU A 6 -12.34 -21.53 -5.06
CA LEU A 6 -11.04 -21.44 -4.41
C LEU A 6 -10.52 -22.82 -4.01
N ARG A 7 -11.35 -23.64 -3.35
CA ARG A 7 -11.01 -25.04 -3.00
C ARG A 7 -10.64 -25.86 -4.22
N LEU A 8 -11.43 -25.76 -5.29
CA LEU A 8 -11.14 -26.45 -6.53
C LEU A 8 -9.80 -25.98 -7.12
N GLY A 9 -9.58 -24.66 -7.15
CA GLY A 9 -8.32 -24.05 -7.59
C GLY A 9 -7.11 -24.62 -6.84
N TYR A 10 -7.13 -24.57 -5.51
CA TYR A 10 -6.06 -25.13 -4.69
C TYR A 10 -5.88 -26.63 -4.88
N SER A 11 -6.96 -27.39 -5.00
CA SER A 11 -6.87 -28.84 -5.27
C SER A 11 -6.15 -29.15 -6.59
N ILE A 12 -6.34 -28.30 -7.61
CA ILE A 12 -5.67 -28.43 -8.91
C ILE A 12 -4.22 -27.96 -8.78
N ALA A 13 -3.96 -26.85 -8.10
CA ALA A 13 -2.61 -26.33 -7.90
C ALA A 13 -1.74 -27.30 -7.08
N MET A 14 -2.29 -27.98 -6.07
CA MET A 14 -1.59 -29.04 -5.34
C MET A 14 -1.23 -30.23 -6.24
N GLN A 15 -2.11 -30.63 -7.14
CA GLN A 15 -1.82 -31.70 -8.11
C GLN A 15 -0.75 -31.29 -9.12
N ALA A 16 -0.69 -30.00 -9.46
CA ALA A 16 0.27 -29.43 -10.41
C ALA A 16 1.50 -28.83 -9.73
N TYR A 17 1.68 -29.02 -8.42
CA TYR A 17 2.68 -28.34 -7.62
C TYR A 17 4.09 -28.63 -8.15
N GLN A 18 4.88 -27.56 -8.31
CA GLN A 18 6.27 -27.64 -8.74
C GLN A 18 7.19 -27.07 -7.65
N PRO A 19 8.03 -27.91 -7.02
CA PRO A 19 9.01 -27.43 -6.05
C PRO A 19 9.95 -26.38 -6.66
N GLY A 20 10.14 -25.26 -5.97
CA GLY A 20 10.98 -24.14 -6.43
C GLY A 20 10.36 -23.25 -7.50
N ALA A 21 9.13 -23.54 -7.96
CA ALA A 21 8.36 -22.64 -8.80
C ALA A 21 7.47 -21.70 -7.98
N ASN A 22 6.97 -20.64 -8.62
CA ASN A 22 5.92 -19.80 -8.05
C ASN A 22 4.56 -20.48 -8.27
N ASN A 23 4.13 -21.31 -7.31
CA ASN A 23 2.81 -21.92 -7.34
C ASN A 23 1.79 -20.91 -6.80
N ARG A 24 0.84 -20.49 -7.64
CA ARG A 24 -0.08 -19.39 -7.31
C ARG A 24 -1.46 -19.60 -7.92
N ILE A 25 -2.48 -19.27 -7.14
CA ILE A 25 -3.86 -19.10 -7.59
C ILE A 25 -4.10 -17.63 -7.88
N ILE A 26 -4.81 -17.34 -8.97
CA ILE A 26 -5.35 -16.01 -9.26
C ILE A 26 -6.87 -16.10 -9.14
N LEU A 27 -7.42 -15.47 -8.10
CA LEU A 27 -8.85 -15.39 -7.87
C LEU A 27 -9.38 -14.09 -8.48
N CYS A 28 -10.21 -14.22 -9.52
CA CYS A 28 -10.92 -13.09 -10.12
C CYS A 28 -12.38 -13.10 -9.65
N SER A 29 -12.86 -11.99 -9.06
CA SER A 29 -14.24 -11.88 -8.59
C SER A 29 -14.80 -10.48 -8.82
N ASP A 30 -16.10 -10.36 -9.02
CA ASP A 30 -16.81 -9.09 -9.10
C ASP A 30 -17.13 -8.46 -7.73
N GLY A 31 -16.35 -8.81 -6.71
CA GLY A 31 -16.59 -8.43 -5.32
C GLY A 31 -17.74 -9.17 -4.63
N VAL A 32 -18.71 -9.79 -5.33
CA VAL A 32 -19.81 -10.53 -4.67
C VAL A 32 -19.37 -11.96 -4.31
N ALA A 33 -18.27 -12.08 -3.57
CA ALA A 33 -17.80 -13.32 -3.00
C ALA A 33 -18.77 -13.80 -1.92
N ASN A 34 -19.80 -14.55 -2.32
CA ASN A 34 -20.63 -15.32 -1.38
C ASN A 34 -19.73 -16.38 -0.72
N VAL A 35 -19.51 -16.23 0.59
CA VAL A 35 -18.67 -17.11 1.43
C VAL A 35 -19.26 -18.51 1.69
N GLY A 36 -20.39 -18.87 1.07
CA GLY A 36 -21.02 -20.17 1.32
C GLY A 36 -21.64 -20.25 2.71
N GLN A 37 -21.74 -21.45 3.29
CA GLN A 37 -22.34 -21.66 4.62
C GLN A 37 -21.37 -21.42 5.78
N THR A 38 -20.07 -21.48 5.51
CA THR A 38 -19.00 -21.23 6.48
C THR A 38 -18.56 -19.78 6.32
N GLY A 39 -18.54 -19.00 7.40
CA GLY A 39 -18.18 -17.58 7.32
C GLY A 39 -16.75 -17.33 6.80
N PRO A 40 -16.37 -16.05 6.59
CA PRO A 40 -15.06 -15.62 6.07
C PRO A 40 -13.85 -16.28 6.77
N ASP A 41 -13.90 -16.42 8.09
CA ASP A 41 -12.75 -16.95 8.86
C ASP A 41 -12.35 -18.37 8.46
N ALA A 42 -13.31 -19.20 8.03
CA ALA A 42 -13.04 -20.58 7.65
C ALA A 42 -12.27 -20.65 6.32
N ILE A 43 -12.64 -19.82 5.34
CA ILE A 43 -11.94 -19.78 4.05
C ILE A 43 -10.54 -19.15 4.21
N LEU A 44 -10.41 -18.13 5.05
CA LEU A 44 -9.13 -17.51 5.39
C LEU A 44 -8.17 -18.51 6.04
N ALA A 45 -8.63 -19.30 7.02
CA ALA A 45 -7.83 -20.35 7.64
C ALA A 45 -7.39 -21.44 6.64
N GLU A 46 -8.24 -21.76 5.67
CA GLU A 46 -7.93 -22.73 4.62
C GLU A 46 -6.86 -22.20 3.65
N VAL A 47 -6.95 -20.91 3.28
CA VAL A 47 -5.93 -20.23 2.47
C VAL A 47 -4.56 -20.27 3.15
N ARG A 48 -4.47 -19.90 4.44
CA ARG A 48 -3.20 -19.98 5.20
C ARG A 48 -2.59 -21.38 5.16
N GLY A 49 -3.42 -22.42 5.27
CA GLY A 49 -2.95 -23.80 5.16
C GLY A 49 -2.32 -24.13 3.81
N TYR A 50 -2.85 -23.59 2.71
CA TYR A 50 -2.26 -23.77 1.37
C TYR A 50 -1.00 -22.91 1.16
N VAL A 51 -0.92 -21.75 1.80
CA VAL A 51 0.30 -20.93 1.83
C VAL A 51 1.43 -21.68 2.53
N ASP A 52 1.14 -22.35 3.65
CA ASP A 52 2.10 -23.24 4.32
C ASP A 52 2.57 -24.41 3.43
N GLU A 53 1.72 -24.86 2.49
CA GLU A 53 2.06 -25.85 1.45
C GLU A 53 2.80 -25.23 0.25
N GLY A 54 3.02 -23.92 0.25
CA GLY A 54 3.78 -23.18 -0.75
C GLY A 54 2.96 -22.73 -1.95
N ILE A 55 1.63 -22.66 -1.84
CA ILE A 55 0.73 -22.14 -2.89
C ILE A 55 0.13 -20.81 -2.44
N ARG A 56 0.45 -19.74 -3.16
CA ARG A 56 0.04 -18.37 -2.82
C ARG A 56 -1.24 -17.96 -3.55
N LEU A 57 -1.86 -16.85 -3.10
CA LEU A 57 -3.07 -16.30 -3.70
C LEU A 57 -2.85 -14.86 -4.16
N THR A 58 -3.26 -14.54 -5.40
CA THR A 58 -3.51 -13.16 -5.84
C THR A 58 -5.01 -13.00 -5.99
N ALA A 59 -5.58 -11.95 -5.42
CA ALA A 59 -6.99 -11.64 -5.55
C ALA A 59 -7.18 -10.41 -6.45
N VAL A 60 -8.09 -10.50 -7.43
CA VAL A 60 -8.39 -9.43 -8.38
C VAL A 60 -9.90 -9.16 -8.35
N GLY A 61 -10.25 -7.96 -7.90
CA GLY A 61 -11.61 -7.44 -7.88
C GLY A 61 -11.96 -6.76 -9.21
N PHE A 62 -13.17 -7.01 -9.73
CA PHE A 62 -13.68 -6.37 -10.94
C PHE A 62 -15.02 -5.66 -10.68
N GLY A 63 -15.25 -4.48 -11.27
CA GLY A 63 -16.59 -3.88 -11.32
C GLY A 63 -16.65 -2.40 -10.97
N MET A 64 -17.85 -1.92 -10.61
CA MET A 64 -18.14 -0.50 -10.32
C MET A 64 -18.78 -0.29 -8.94
N GLY A 65 -18.37 -1.05 -7.91
CA GLY A 65 -18.98 -0.93 -6.59
C GLY A 65 -18.19 -1.57 -5.44
N ASN A 66 -18.16 -0.87 -4.30
CA ASN A 66 -17.47 -1.20 -3.04
C ASN A 66 -17.91 -2.50 -2.32
N PHE A 67 -18.69 -3.37 -2.96
CA PHE A 67 -19.16 -4.56 -2.27
C PHE A 67 -18.05 -5.63 -2.25
N ASN A 68 -17.35 -5.68 -1.11
CA ASN A 68 -16.47 -6.76 -0.61
C ASN A 68 -14.97 -6.71 -0.96
N ASP A 69 -14.39 -5.53 -1.14
CA ASP A 69 -12.92 -5.36 -1.19
C ASP A 69 -12.25 -5.98 0.05
N VAL A 70 -12.87 -5.85 1.22
CA VAL A 70 -12.31 -6.33 2.50
C VAL A 70 -12.03 -7.84 2.49
N LEU A 71 -12.95 -8.67 1.99
CA LEU A 71 -12.71 -10.12 1.94
C LEU A 71 -11.62 -10.47 0.94
N MET A 72 -11.59 -9.81 -0.22
CA MET A 72 -10.58 -10.06 -1.25
C MET A 72 -9.18 -9.61 -0.79
N GLU A 73 -9.11 -8.49 -0.08
CA GLU A 73 -7.90 -7.99 0.58
C GLU A 73 -7.43 -8.99 1.64
N GLN A 74 -8.31 -9.42 2.56
CA GLN A 74 -7.97 -10.43 3.56
C GLN A 74 -7.51 -11.75 2.95
N LEU A 75 -8.11 -12.18 1.84
CA LEU A 75 -7.69 -13.39 1.12
C LEU A 75 -6.30 -13.21 0.48
N ALA A 76 -5.98 -12.02 -0.03
CA ALA A 76 -4.66 -11.73 -0.58
C ALA A 76 -3.59 -11.71 0.52
N ASP A 77 -3.88 -11.00 1.63
CA ASP A 77 -3.02 -10.88 2.81
C ASP A 77 -2.75 -12.28 3.40
N ASP A 78 -3.80 -13.05 3.74
CA ASP A 78 -3.66 -14.43 4.24
C ASP A 78 -3.09 -15.41 3.21
N GLY A 79 -3.00 -14.97 1.95
CA GLY A 79 -2.54 -15.71 0.80
C GLY A 79 -1.08 -15.45 0.40
N ASP A 80 -0.32 -14.68 1.19
CA ASP A 80 1.03 -14.20 0.85
C ASP A 80 1.07 -13.57 -0.56
N GLY A 81 0.13 -12.66 -0.85
CA GLY A 81 0.02 -12.08 -2.17
C GLY A 81 -0.71 -10.75 -2.25
N ASN A 82 -0.94 -10.32 -3.49
CA ASN A 82 -1.42 -8.98 -3.76
C ASN A 82 -2.92 -8.96 -4.05
N TYR A 83 -3.58 -7.88 -3.61
CA TYR A 83 -4.90 -7.49 -4.05
C TYR A 83 -4.80 -6.42 -5.16
N ALA A 84 -5.58 -6.57 -6.22
CA ALA A 84 -5.74 -5.55 -7.26
C ALA A 84 -7.21 -5.33 -7.58
N TYR A 85 -7.57 -4.08 -7.88
CA TYR A 85 -8.90 -3.70 -8.34
C TYR A 85 -8.82 -3.30 -9.81
N VAL A 86 -9.83 -3.66 -10.59
CA VAL A 86 -9.92 -3.41 -12.02
C VAL A 86 -11.31 -2.89 -12.38
N ASP A 87 -11.40 -1.62 -12.73
CA ASP A 87 -12.65 -0.96 -13.11
C ASP A 87 -12.86 -0.83 -14.63
N SER A 88 -11.80 -1.04 -15.40
CA SER A 88 -11.76 -0.81 -16.83
C SER A 88 -10.88 -1.81 -17.56
N ILE A 89 -11.09 -1.93 -18.88
CA ILE A 89 -10.30 -2.84 -19.72
C ILE A 89 -8.85 -2.38 -19.83
N ASP A 90 -8.60 -1.08 -19.76
CA ASP A 90 -7.25 -0.50 -19.80
C ASP A 90 -6.50 -0.83 -18.50
N GLU A 91 -7.16 -0.73 -17.35
CA GLU A 91 -6.60 -1.15 -16.06
C GLU A 91 -6.34 -2.67 -16.02
N ALA A 92 -7.23 -3.48 -16.60
CA ALA A 92 -6.99 -4.92 -16.79
C ALA A 92 -5.76 -5.16 -17.68
N GLY A 93 -5.60 -4.37 -18.75
CA GLY A 93 -4.45 -4.42 -19.65
C GLY A 93 -3.14 -4.06 -18.93
N LYS A 94 -3.17 -3.02 -18.10
CA LYS A 94 -2.03 -2.62 -17.26
C LYS A 94 -1.67 -3.74 -16.27
N LEU A 95 -2.65 -4.23 -15.50
CA LEU A 95 -2.44 -5.27 -14.50
C LEU A 95 -1.91 -6.60 -15.09
N PHE A 96 -2.56 -7.13 -16.12
CA PHE A 96 -2.22 -8.44 -16.68
C PHE A 96 -1.18 -8.40 -17.79
N GLY A 97 -0.89 -7.23 -18.36
CA GLY A 97 0.09 -7.04 -19.42
C GLY A 97 1.42 -6.47 -18.92
N GLU A 98 1.36 -5.34 -18.21
CA GLU A 98 2.54 -4.57 -17.81
C GLU A 98 3.00 -4.96 -16.40
N ASP A 99 2.07 -5.00 -15.44
CA ASP A 99 2.34 -5.17 -14.01
C ASP A 99 2.21 -6.62 -13.51
N LEU A 100 1.98 -7.58 -14.42
CA LEU A 100 1.70 -8.96 -14.02
C LEU A 100 2.87 -9.56 -13.23
N THR A 101 4.10 -9.28 -13.66
CA THR A 101 5.30 -9.83 -12.99
C THR A 101 5.45 -9.23 -11.58
N SER A 102 5.21 -7.93 -11.42
CA SER A 102 5.30 -7.25 -10.12
C SER A 102 4.23 -7.75 -9.16
N THR A 103 3.03 -8.03 -9.67
CA THR A 103 1.88 -8.54 -8.91
C THR A 103 2.03 -10.01 -8.52
N LEU A 104 2.68 -10.84 -9.34
CA LEU A 104 2.82 -12.27 -9.07
C LEU A 104 4.08 -12.64 -8.29
N GLN A 105 5.14 -11.83 -8.38
CA GLN A 105 6.42 -12.11 -7.74
C GLN A 105 6.60 -11.26 -6.48
N VAL A 106 6.23 -11.82 -5.34
CA VAL A 106 6.59 -11.27 -4.02
C VAL A 106 8.09 -11.47 -3.80
N ILE A 107 8.79 -10.40 -3.43
CA ILE A 107 10.23 -10.40 -3.16
C ILE A 107 10.55 -10.14 -1.68
N ALA A 108 9.57 -9.69 -0.92
CA ALA A 108 9.66 -9.49 0.52
C ALA A 108 8.31 -9.82 1.14
N LEU A 109 8.27 -10.82 2.01
CA LEU A 109 7.11 -11.13 2.85
C LEU A 109 7.20 -10.32 4.14
N ASP A 110 6.06 -10.06 4.79
CA ASP A 110 6.05 -9.58 6.17
C ASP A 110 6.83 -8.26 6.37
N ALA A 111 6.83 -7.39 5.36
CA ALA A 111 7.63 -6.18 5.39
C ALA A 111 7.11 -5.20 6.45
N LYS A 112 7.97 -4.88 7.41
CA LYS A 112 7.65 -3.98 8.54
C LYS A 112 8.62 -2.80 8.54
N VAL A 113 8.10 -1.62 8.84
CA VAL A 113 8.87 -0.38 9.03
C VAL A 113 8.66 0.12 10.45
N GLN A 114 9.74 0.47 11.14
CA GLN A 114 9.71 1.15 12.43
C GLN A 114 10.50 2.46 12.33
N VAL A 115 9.93 3.53 12.89
CA VAL A 115 10.57 4.84 12.92
C VAL A 115 10.72 5.29 14.37
N ASP A 116 11.96 5.26 14.86
CA ASP A 116 12.33 5.71 16.19
C ASP A 116 12.74 7.19 16.15
N PHE A 117 11.85 8.08 16.61
CA PHE A 117 12.09 9.52 16.62
C PHE A 117 12.92 9.95 17.83
N ASN A 118 13.93 10.78 17.59
CA ASN A 118 14.76 11.33 18.65
C ASN A 118 13.98 12.38 19.47
N PRO A 119 13.70 12.13 20.77
CA PRO A 119 12.91 13.05 21.58
C PRO A 119 13.64 14.37 21.84
N ASP A 120 14.97 14.47 21.64
CA ASP A 120 15.72 15.72 21.77
C ASP A 120 15.56 16.65 20.56
N VAL A 121 15.06 16.14 19.44
CA VAL A 121 14.87 16.90 18.19
C VAL A 121 13.38 17.00 17.82
N VAL A 122 12.59 15.96 18.09
CA VAL A 122 11.18 15.86 17.70
C VAL A 122 10.27 16.01 18.91
N THR A 123 9.24 16.86 18.81
CA THR A 123 8.20 17.00 19.84
C THR A 123 6.97 16.17 19.58
N ARG A 124 6.58 16.03 18.30
CA ARG A 124 5.37 15.32 17.87
C ARG A 124 5.59 14.74 16.50
N TYR A 125 4.95 13.63 16.21
CA TYR A 125 4.91 13.03 14.89
C TYR A 125 3.56 12.34 14.67
N ARG A 126 3.20 12.14 13.40
CA ARG A 126 2.01 11.39 12.98
C ARG A 126 2.30 10.68 11.66
N LEU A 127 1.99 9.38 11.59
CA LEU A 127 1.92 8.63 10.33
C LEU A 127 0.68 9.07 9.55
N ILE A 128 0.81 9.31 8.24
CA ILE A 128 -0.29 9.77 7.38
C ILE A 128 -0.69 8.63 6.43
N GLY A 129 -1.97 8.26 6.43
CA GLY A 129 -2.61 7.38 5.45
C GLY A 129 -2.55 5.87 5.73
N TYR A 130 -1.58 5.40 6.52
CA TYR A 130 -1.42 3.99 6.90
C TYR A 130 -1.79 3.70 8.35
N GLU A 131 -2.64 4.53 8.96
CA GLU A 131 -2.97 4.44 10.39
C GLU A 131 -3.65 3.11 10.76
N ASN A 132 -4.35 2.48 9.81
CA ASN A 132 -5.05 1.19 10.04
C ASN A 132 -4.14 -0.04 9.94
N ARG A 133 -2.90 0.13 9.46
CA ARG A 133 -1.90 -0.95 9.34
C ARG A 133 -0.73 -0.74 10.29
N ASP A 134 -0.93 0.05 11.35
CA ASP A 134 0.08 0.32 12.36
C ASP A 134 0.35 -0.94 13.19
N VAL A 135 1.61 -1.36 13.22
CA VAL A 135 2.07 -2.50 14.02
C VAL A 135 2.56 -1.95 15.35
N ALA A 136 2.11 -2.52 16.46
CA ALA A 136 2.56 -2.10 17.78
C ALA A 136 4.09 -2.18 17.89
N ASP A 137 4.72 -1.17 18.51
CA ASP A 137 6.18 -1.06 18.57
C ASP A 137 6.87 -2.32 19.13
N GLN A 138 6.23 -2.97 20.11
CA GLN A 138 6.72 -4.21 20.73
C GLN A 138 6.68 -5.41 19.77
N ASP A 139 5.80 -5.37 18.78
CA ASP A 139 5.56 -6.42 17.80
C ASP A 139 6.39 -6.23 16.53
N PHE A 140 7.13 -5.13 16.39
CA PHE A 140 8.00 -4.91 15.22
C PHE A 140 8.92 -6.10 14.94
N ARG A 141 9.48 -6.74 15.98
CA ARG A 141 10.37 -7.90 15.83
C ARG A 141 9.67 -9.26 15.97
N ASN A 142 8.34 -9.26 16.11
CA ASN A 142 7.54 -10.47 16.26
C ASN A 142 7.14 -11.02 14.88
N ASN A 143 7.77 -12.11 14.46
CA ASN A 143 7.48 -12.76 13.17
C ASN A 143 6.12 -13.46 13.13
N ALA A 144 5.41 -13.58 14.25
CA ALA A 144 4.06 -14.13 14.27
C ALA A 144 2.99 -13.07 13.97
N VAL A 145 3.38 -11.79 13.90
CA VAL A 145 2.49 -10.71 13.50
C VAL A 145 2.67 -10.48 12.02
N ASP A 146 1.58 -10.63 11.28
CA ASP A 146 1.53 -10.45 9.84
C ASP A 146 1.76 -8.97 9.44
N ALA A 147 2.34 -8.74 8.27
CA ALA A 147 2.56 -7.42 7.69
C ALA A 147 2.68 -7.48 6.16
N GLY A 148 2.72 -6.33 5.49
CA GLY A 148 2.53 -6.28 4.04
C GLY A 148 3.63 -6.93 3.19
N GLU A 149 3.20 -7.46 2.05
CA GLU A 149 4.03 -8.02 1.00
C GLU A 149 4.54 -6.93 0.06
N ILE A 150 5.77 -7.09 -0.46
CA ILE A 150 6.31 -6.23 -1.50
C ILE A 150 6.58 -7.05 -2.76
N GLY A 151 5.91 -6.67 -3.84
CA GLY A 151 6.12 -7.20 -5.19
C GLY A 151 7.37 -6.64 -5.87
N ALA A 152 7.91 -7.37 -6.85
CA ALA A 152 9.05 -6.92 -7.64
C ALA A 152 8.72 -5.61 -8.40
N GLY A 153 9.45 -4.53 -8.11
CA GLY A 153 9.19 -3.22 -8.74
C GLY A 153 8.09 -2.41 -8.06
N HIS A 154 7.48 -2.92 -6.98
CA HIS A 154 6.60 -2.12 -6.12
C HIS A 154 7.41 -1.23 -5.19
N SER A 155 6.80 -0.12 -4.80
CA SER A 155 7.35 0.80 -3.80
C SER A 155 6.26 1.21 -2.82
N SER A 156 6.55 1.12 -1.53
CA SER A 156 5.65 1.60 -0.46
C SER A 156 6.24 2.82 0.21
N THR A 157 5.40 3.81 0.51
CA THR A 157 5.82 5.07 1.12
C THR A 157 5.16 5.23 2.48
N ALA A 158 5.96 5.34 3.54
CA ALA A 158 5.51 5.79 4.85
C ALA A 158 5.77 7.28 5.00
N LEU A 159 4.70 8.08 5.10
CA LEU A 159 4.80 9.54 5.22
C LEU A 159 4.50 9.98 6.65
N TYR A 160 5.40 10.76 7.25
CA TYR A 160 5.23 11.30 8.60
C TYR A 160 5.16 12.83 8.59
N ALA A 161 4.16 13.39 9.26
CA ALA A 161 4.19 14.78 9.71
C ALA A 161 5.00 14.86 11.01
N VAL A 162 6.05 15.68 11.03
CA VAL A 162 6.97 15.77 12.17
C VAL A 162 7.09 17.22 12.64
N GLN A 163 6.94 17.44 13.94
CA GLN A 163 7.16 18.73 14.59
C GLN A 163 8.48 18.72 15.35
N PHE A 164 9.37 19.66 15.03
CA PHE A 164 10.67 19.79 15.69
C PHE A 164 10.62 20.67 16.94
N LYS A 165 11.51 20.36 17.89
CA LYS A 165 11.85 21.26 18.99
C LYS A 165 12.51 22.53 18.43
N PRO A 166 12.19 23.72 18.95
CA PRO A 166 12.87 24.95 18.56
C PRO A 166 14.40 24.82 18.72
N GLY A 167 15.15 25.01 17.63
CA GLY A 167 16.60 24.87 17.62
C GLY A 167 17.12 23.42 17.70
N GLY A 168 16.24 22.42 17.63
CA GLY A 168 16.64 21.01 17.59
C GLY A 168 17.51 20.72 16.36
N GLN A 169 18.67 20.10 16.59
CA GLN A 169 19.62 19.72 15.54
C GLN A 169 20.13 18.30 15.79
N GLY A 170 20.51 17.60 14.72
CA GLY A 170 21.07 16.25 14.81
C GLY A 170 20.16 15.21 14.19
N ARG A 171 20.16 14.01 14.77
CA ARG A 171 19.31 12.89 14.31
C ARG A 171 17.85 13.20 14.59
N ILE A 172 17.03 13.17 13.54
CA ILE A 172 15.57 13.24 13.61
C ILE A 172 15.00 11.89 13.98
N ALA A 173 15.38 10.84 13.24
CA ALA A 173 14.88 9.50 13.44
C ALA A 173 15.89 8.42 13.05
N THR A 174 15.71 7.23 13.60
CA THR A 174 16.27 5.99 13.04
C THR A 174 15.13 5.24 12.37
N VAL A 175 15.26 4.94 11.08
CA VAL A 175 14.30 4.13 10.33
C VAL A 175 14.85 2.72 10.25
N GLN A 176 14.05 1.73 10.65
CA GLN A 176 14.35 0.32 10.48
C GLN A 176 13.33 -0.30 9.53
N VAL A 177 13.81 -1.12 8.60
CA VAL A 177 12.98 -1.89 7.69
C VAL A 177 13.40 -3.34 7.81
N ARG A 178 12.43 -4.24 7.97
CA ARG A 178 12.67 -5.69 8.02
C ARG A 178 11.67 -6.42 7.15
N TRP A 179 12.07 -7.57 6.63
CA TRP A 179 11.23 -8.43 5.82
C TRP A 179 11.76 -9.86 5.82
N GLN A 180 10.93 -10.81 5.40
CA GLN A 180 11.32 -12.19 5.19
C GLN A 180 11.57 -12.45 3.70
N ASP A 181 12.62 -13.21 3.40
CA ASP A 181 12.84 -13.73 2.05
C ASP A 181 11.78 -14.79 1.70
N PRO A 182 11.07 -14.69 0.56
CA PRO A 182 9.93 -15.54 0.22
C PRO A 182 10.27 -17.01 -0.07
N GLN A 183 11.56 -17.35 -0.21
CA GLN A 183 12.01 -18.72 -0.46
C GLN A 183 12.58 -19.37 0.79
N THR A 184 13.32 -18.61 1.58
CA THR A 184 14.09 -19.11 2.73
C THR A 184 13.47 -18.75 4.06
N TYR A 185 12.48 -17.85 4.09
CA TYR A 185 11.88 -17.25 5.29
C TYR A 185 12.92 -16.62 6.24
N GLN A 186 14.12 -16.32 5.73
CA GLN A 186 15.14 -15.63 6.50
C GLN A 186 14.78 -14.16 6.62
N VAL A 187 14.80 -13.66 7.87
CA VAL A 187 14.57 -12.25 8.15
C VAL A 187 15.82 -11.45 7.80
N THR A 188 15.64 -10.41 6.99
CA THR A 188 16.62 -9.35 6.78
C THR A 188 16.12 -8.08 7.46
N GLU A 189 17.02 -7.34 8.13
CA GLU A 189 16.74 -6.04 8.73
C GLU A 189 17.83 -5.05 8.33
N ILE A 190 17.42 -3.89 7.83
CA ILE A 190 18.31 -2.75 7.53
C ILE A 190 17.85 -1.54 8.33
N ASN A 191 18.76 -0.61 8.57
CA ASN A 191 18.43 0.64 9.23
C ASN A 191 19.24 1.82 8.68
N GLY A 192 18.71 3.01 8.88
CA GLY A 192 19.36 4.27 8.53
C GLY A 192 18.92 5.40 9.44
N ASN A 193 19.79 6.39 9.62
CA ASN A 193 19.45 7.61 10.34
C ASN A 193 18.98 8.67 9.35
N PHE A 194 17.97 9.42 9.73
CA PHE A 194 17.55 10.65 9.06
C PHE A 194 17.83 11.83 9.99
N ASN A 195 18.51 12.86 9.49
CA ASN A 195 19.04 13.96 10.29
C ASN A 195 18.56 15.31 9.77
N THR A 196 18.72 16.36 10.58
CA THR A 196 18.30 17.71 10.23
C THR A 196 19.00 18.29 8.99
N TRP A 197 20.21 17.83 8.68
CA TRP A 197 20.93 18.24 7.46
C TRP A 197 20.52 17.45 6.21
N ASP A 198 19.73 16.38 6.36
CA ASP A 198 19.18 15.62 5.23
C ASP A 198 17.88 16.27 4.69
N LEU A 199 17.35 17.28 5.41
CA LEU A 199 16.16 18.02 5.01
C LEU A 199 16.43 18.95 3.83
N ALA A 200 15.47 19.02 2.91
CA ALA A 200 15.39 20.09 1.95
C ALA A 200 15.15 21.44 2.67
N ALA A 201 15.72 22.52 2.14
CA ALA A 201 15.61 23.85 2.75
C ALA A 201 14.18 24.42 2.72
N SER A 202 13.38 23.97 1.75
CA SER A 202 11.96 24.28 1.59
C SER A 202 11.25 23.16 0.85
N PHE A 203 9.92 23.15 0.92
CA PHE A 203 9.07 22.23 0.16
C PHE A 203 9.39 22.28 -1.35
N ASP A 204 9.50 23.48 -1.92
CA ASP A 204 9.78 23.67 -3.35
C ASP A 204 11.18 23.20 -3.78
N SER A 205 12.13 23.14 -2.84
CA SER A 205 13.49 22.63 -3.09
C SER A 205 13.61 21.11 -2.91
N ALA A 206 12.59 20.45 -2.36
CA ALA A 206 12.57 19.01 -2.19
C ALA A 206 12.41 18.30 -3.56
N SER A 207 12.69 17.00 -3.61
CA SER A 207 12.53 16.23 -4.85
C SER A 207 11.06 16.26 -5.33
N THR A 208 10.85 16.28 -6.65
CA THR A 208 9.51 16.33 -7.24
C THR A 208 8.64 15.15 -6.78
N ARG A 209 9.24 13.97 -6.58
CA ARG A 209 8.56 12.78 -6.05
C ARG A 209 8.15 12.95 -4.60
N TYR A 210 8.97 13.56 -3.75
CA TYR A 210 8.57 13.90 -2.38
C TYR A 210 7.41 14.90 -2.36
N GLN A 211 7.51 15.95 -3.19
CA GLN A 211 6.42 16.93 -3.32
C GLN A 211 5.12 16.26 -3.75
N LEU A 212 5.18 15.33 -4.71
CA LEU A 212 4.03 14.52 -5.12
C LEU A 212 3.44 13.71 -3.97
N SER A 213 4.24 12.98 -3.20
CA SER A 213 3.74 12.21 -2.05
C SER A 213 3.02 13.10 -1.04
N VAL A 214 3.53 14.30 -0.76
CA VAL A 214 2.89 15.26 0.15
C VAL A 214 1.57 15.77 -0.42
N VAL A 215 1.52 16.15 -1.70
CA VAL A 215 0.29 16.68 -2.34
C VAL A 215 -0.79 15.59 -2.44
N VAL A 216 -0.42 14.35 -2.74
CA VAL A 216 -1.35 13.21 -2.73
C VAL A 216 -1.92 12.98 -1.32
N ALA A 217 -1.06 13.00 -0.30
CA ALA A 217 -1.49 12.85 1.10
C ALA A 217 -2.41 14.00 1.54
N GLU A 218 -2.07 15.23 1.16
CA GLU A 218 -2.86 16.43 1.43
C GLU A 218 -4.24 16.35 0.77
N TYR A 219 -4.31 15.94 -0.50
CA TYR A 219 -5.59 15.67 -1.19
C TYR A 219 -6.45 14.67 -0.42
N ALA A 220 -5.87 13.56 0.00
CA ALA A 220 -6.58 12.52 0.75
C ALA A 220 -7.08 13.02 2.11
N GLU A 221 -6.30 13.84 2.83
CA GLU A 221 -6.72 14.44 4.10
C GLU A 221 -7.87 15.44 3.91
N VAL A 222 -7.87 16.22 2.82
CA VAL A 222 -8.99 17.12 2.47
C VAL A 222 -10.26 16.32 2.18
N LEU A 223 -10.17 15.25 1.36
CA LEU A 223 -11.31 14.38 1.05
C LEU A 223 -11.88 13.66 2.27
N ARG A 224 -11.03 13.32 3.25
CA ARG A 224 -11.43 12.71 4.51
C ARG A 224 -11.97 13.74 5.53
N HIS A 225 -12.01 15.03 5.19
CA HIS A 225 -12.33 16.12 6.10
C HIS A 225 -11.50 16.07 7.40
N SER A 226 -10.21 15.75 7.25
CA SER A 226 -9.29 15.63 8.38
C SER A 226 -9.14 16.96 9.11
N TYR A 227 -9.05 16.90 10.44
CA TYR A 227 -8.74 18.06 11.28
C TYR A 227 -7.47 18.79 10.84
N TRP A 228 -6.50 18.07 10.27
CA TRP A 228 -5.20 18.61 9.85
C TRP A 228 -5.23 19.33 8.50
N ALA A 229 -6.31 19.18 7.72
CA ALA A 229 -6.48 19.79 6.40
C ALA A 229 -7.45 20.98 6.40
N GLY A 230 -7.85 21.48 7.57
CA GLY A 230 -8.92 22.50 7.69
C GLY A 230 -8.64 23.83 6.97
N ASP A 231 -7.37 24.16 6.73
CA ASP A 231 -6.96 25.39 6.03
C ASP A 231 -6.56 25.14 4.55
N VAL A 232 -6.69 23.90 4.08
CA VAL A 232 -6.30 23.50 2.72
C VAL A 232 -7.54 23.37 1.84
N SER A 233 -7.52 24.06 0.70
CA SER A 233 -8.58 23.96 -0.31
C SER A 233 -8.21 22.99 -1.43
N LEU A 234 -9.21 22.37 -2.06
CA LEU A 234 -8.97 21.54 -3.25
C LEU A 234 -8.38 22.33 -4.42
N GLY A 235 -8.65 23.64 -4.48
CA GLY A 235 -8.02 24.53 -5.46
C GLY A 235 -6.49 24.65 -5.30
N GLN A 236 -5.99 24.72 -4.05
CA GLN A 236 -4.55 24.75 -3.78
C GLN A 236 -3.88 23.42 -4.15
N VAL A 237 -4.52 22.30 -3.78
CA VAL A 237 -4.05 20.96 -4.13
C VAL A 237 -4.00 20.79 -5.65
N ALA A 238 -5.05 21.18 -6.37
CA ALA A 238 -5.11 21.09 -7.83
C ALA A 238 -4.03 21.92 -8.53
N TRP A 239 -3.72 23.11 -7.99
CA TRP A 239 -2.63 23.93 -8.50
C TRP A 239 -1.26 23.25 -8.32
N GLN A 240 -0.99 22.69 -7.14
CA GLN A 240 0.24 21.95 -6.87
C GLN A 240 0.37 20.70 -7.75
N ALA A 241 -0.71 19.92 -7.88
CA ALA A 241 -0.74 18.74 -8.72
C ALA A 241 -0.47 19.09 -10.19
N SER A 242 -1.05 20.18 -10.70
CA SER A 242 -0.80 20.67 -12.07
C SER A 242 0.67 21.06 -12.29
N ARG A 243 1.29 21.73 -11.30
CA ARG A 243 2.72 22.06 -11.35
C ARG A 243 3.58 20.80 -11.41
N LEU A 244 3.23 19.77 -10.62
CA LEU A 244 3.95 18.50 -10.59
C LEU A 244 3.79 17.70 -11.89
N ALA A 245 2.59 17.67 -12.48
CA ALA A 245 2.36 17.07 -13.80
C ALA A 245 3.21 17.74 -14.89
N ALA A 246 3.33 19.06 -14.86
CA ALA A 246 4.22 19.78 -15.78
C ALA A 246 5.71 19.45 -15.56
N ALA A 247 6.11 19.16 -14.32
CA ALA A 247 7.48 18.76 -13.98
C ALA A 247 7.79 17.27 -14.24
N LEU A 248 6.76 16.44 -14.40
CA LEU A 248 6.84 15.00 -14.66
C LEU A 248 6.03 14.63 -15.91
N PRO A 249 6.37 15.17 -17.10
CA PRO A 249 5.52 15.08 -18.29
C PRO A 249 5.37 13.67 -18.87
N GLU A 250 6.26 12.75 -18.51
CA GLU A 250 6.20 11.34 -18.94
C GLU A 250 5.40 10.46 -17.96
N ASP A 251 4.95 11.02 -16.84
CA ASP A 251 4.20 10.29 -15.82
C ASP A 251 2.69 10.51 -16.04
N ALA A 252 2.05 9.50 -16.65
CA ALA A 252 0.64 9.51 -16.94
C ALA A 252 -0.22 9.54 -15.67
N ASP A 253 0.19 8.80 -14.62
CA ASP A 253 -0.55 8.71 -13.36
C ASP A 253 -0.54 10.08 -12.63
N VAL A 254 0.57 10.82 -12.68
CA VAL A 254 0.63 12.20 -12.13
C VAL A 254 -0.25 13.16 -12.94
N SER A 255 -0.28 13.00 -14.26
CA SER A 255 -1.13 13.82 -15.15
C SER A 255 -2.61 13.56 -14.90
N GLU A 256 -2.99 12.30 -14.72
CA GLU A 256 -4.34 11.91 -14.33
C GLU A 256 -4.71 12.46 -12.95
N PHE A 257 -3.84 12.31 -11.95
CA PHE A 257 -4.04 12.86 -10.61
C PHE A 257 -4.28 14.39 -10.63
N ALA A 258 -3.52 15.14 -11.43
CA ALA A 258 -3.77 16.57 -11.63
C ALA A 258 -5.16 16.84 -12.24
N GLY A 259 -5.60 16.02 -13.19
CA GLY A 259 -6.93 16.10 -13.78
C GLY A 259 -8.06 15.79 -12.79
N LEU A 260 -7.87 14.81 -11.90
CA LEU A 260 -8.83 14.43 -10.86
C LEU A 260 -8.97 15.52 -9.80
N THR A 261 -7.86 16.02 -9.27
CA THR A 261 -7.85 17.11 -8.28
C THR A 261 -8.47 18.39 -8.83
N PHE A 262 -8.21 18.71 -10.11
CA PHE A 262 -8.86 19.84 -10.77
C PHE A 262 -10.39 19.67 -10.82
N ARG A 263 -10.90 18.51 -11.26
CA ARG A 263 -12.35 18.23 -11.28
C ARG A 263 -12.97 18.33 -9.89
N ALA A 264 -12.31 17.75 -8.87
CA ALA A 264 -12.77 17.83 -7.49
C ALA A 264 -12.88 19.29 -7.00
N SER A 265 -11.90 20.13 -7.33
CA SER A 265 -11.93 21.56 -6.97
C SER A 265 -13.09 22.34 -7.60
N GLN A 266 -13.54 21.95 -8.80
CA GLN A 266 -14.70 22.57 -9.45
C GLN A 266 -16.02 22.17 -8.78
N ILE A 267 -16.11 20.91 -8.33
CA ILE A 267 -17.30 20.40 -7.63
C ILE A 267 -17.48 21.14 -6.29
N GLU A 268 -16.40 21.28 -5.50
CA GLU A 268 -16.41 22.02 -4.23
C GLU A 268 -16.90 23.46 -4.41
N GLN A 269 -16.46 24.15 -5.46
CA GLN A 269 -16.89 25.53 -5.75
C GLN A 269 -18.36 25.63 -6.18
N SER A 270 -18.96 24.53 -6.66
CA SER A 270 -20.36 24.48 -7.11
C SER A 270 -21.36 24.06 -6.03
N ASN A 271 -20.89 23.56 -4.89
CA ASN A 271 -21.69 23.20 -3.70
C ASN A 271 -21.14 23.94 -2.46
N PRO A 272 -21.48 25.23 -2.27
CA PRO A 272 -21.01 26.04 -1.15
C PRO A 272 -21.59 25.65 0.21
#